data_AF-A0A1Y3B6C3-F1
#
_entry.id   AF-A0A1Y3B6C3-F1
#
_cell.length_a   1.000
_cell.length_b   1.000
_cell.length_c   1.000
_cell.angle_alpha   90.00
_cell.angle_beta   90.00
_cell.angle_gamma   90.00
#
_symmetry.space_group_name_H-M   'P 1'
#
loop_
_entity.id
_entity.type
_entity.pdbx_description
1 polymer ?
#
loop_
_entity_poly.entity_id
_entity_poly.type
_entity_poly.pdbx_seq_one_letter_code
_entity_poly.pdbx_strand_id
1 'polypeptide(L)'
;MPSFTFAWLDFISHRIFMGKCLDNSHQINHKTWPLYAALLTDLLLFLKPILQNMDSFIVNCNMELYKGTLKLFLILFHDFPEFLCENCYNLCDIIPIRAVQLRNIILSANPINIPDVSNLKVDNLYEIIPPVRIPSTSLCEQLHYFQKELDSYLLQRTPSNFLTELAQGLSANLLNAEKQSNSTTMINALTLYIGLSAIQTNKTVTINSIHNSVHLEIFQHLLMNFDSQGK
;
A
#
# COMPACT_ATOMS: atom_id res chain seq x y z
N MET A 1 -5.03 -8.13 24.39
CA MET A 1 -4.46 -7.93 25.74
C MET A 1 -3.66 -6.62 25.76
N PRO A 2 -4.29 -5.47 26.03
CA PRO A 2 -3.62 -4.16 26.00
C PRO A 2 -2.44 -4.03 26.96
N SER A 3 -2.43 -4.79 28.06
CA SER A 3 -1.37 -4.80 29.06
C SER A 3 -0.08 -5.47 28.59
N PHE A 4 -0.13 -6.35 27.57
CA PHE A 4 1.04 -7.04 27.04
C PHE A 4 1.64 -6.34 25.82
N THR A 5 1.04 -5.24 25.34
CA THR A 5 1.41 -4.62 24.06
C THR A 5 2.87 -4.14 24.03
N PHE A 6 3.39 -3.56 25.11
CA PHE A 6 4.78 -3.10 25.17
C PHE A 6 5.78 -4.27 25.13
N ALA A 7 5.56 -5.29 25.97
CA ALA A 7 6.41 -6.48 25.97
C ALA A 7 6.34 -7.25 24.63
N TRP A 8 5.16 -7.26 24.00
CA TRP A 8 5.00 -7.83 22.67
C TRP A 8 5.75 -7.03 21.60
N LEU A 9 5.69 -5.69 21.64
CA LEU A 9 6.46 -4.82 20.74
C LEU A 9 7.97 -5.02 20.93
N ASP A 10 8.44 -5.09 22.18
CA ASP A 10 9.84 -5.39 22.51
C ASP A 10 10.27 -6.75 21.96
N PHE A 11 9.39 -7.76 22.04
CA PHE A 11 9.66 -9.09 21.51
C PHE A 11 9.79 -9.09 19.98
N ILE A 12 8.82 -8.53 19.25
CA ILE A 12 8.86 -8.54 17.77
C ILE A 12 9.97 -7.64 17.20
N SER A 13 10.41 -6.63 17.96
CA SER A 13 11.52 -5.74 17.60
C SER A 13 12.89 -6.25 18.06
N HIS A 14 12.95 -7.38 18.77
CA HIS A 14 14.20 -7.91 19.26
C HIS A 14 15.11 -8.36 18.11
N ARG A 15 16.34 -7.83 18.07
CA ARG A 15 17.31 -8.06 16.98
C ARG A 15 17.52 -9.54 16.61
N ILE A 16 17.51 -10.44 17.59
CA ILE A 16 17.71 -11.89 17.35
C ILE A 16 16.47 -12.49 16.69
N PHE A 17 15.28 -12.05 17.11
CA PHE A 17 14.03 -12.52 16.54
C PHE A 17 13.89 -12.02 15.09
N MET A 18 14.08 -10.73 14.86
CA MET A 18 14.09 -10.14 13.51
C MET A 18 15.12 -10.81 12.61
N GLY A 19 16.37 -10.94 13.06
CA GLY A 19 17.43 -11.57 12.26
C GLY A 19 17.16 -13.03 11.93
N LYS A 20 16.32 -13.75 12.69
CA LYS A 20 15.88 -15.11 12.38
C LYS A 20 14.68 -15.16 11.44
N CYS A 21 13.74 -14.22 11.58
CA CYS A 21 12.55 -14.13 10.75
C CYS A 21 12.82 -13.52 9.37
N LEU A 22 13.78 -12.61 9.29
CA LEU A 22 14.09 -11.81 8.10
C LEU A 22 15.47 -12.14 7.52
N ASP A 23 16.03 -13.31 7.85
CA ASP A 23 17.30 -13.79 7.31
C ASP A 23 17.22 -13.93 5.79
N ASN A 24 18.01 -13.14 5.05
CA ASN A 24 17.98 -12.96 3.60
C ASN A 24 18.25 -14.21 2.74
N SER A 25 18.33 -15.40 3.34
CA SER A 25 18.37 -16.64 2.57
C SER A 25 17.03 -16.87 1.85
N HIS A 26 17.09 -17.01 0.51
CA HIS A 26 15.90 -17.14 -0.34
C HIS A 26 14.92 -18.24 0.09
N GLN A 27 15.43 -19.35 0.66
CA GLN A 27 14.59 -20.46 1.11
C GLN A 27 13.79 -20.15 2.38
N ILE A 28 14.31 -19.28 3.25
CA ILE A 28 13.68 -18.90 4.52
C ILE A 28 12.73 -17.73 4.29
N ASN A 29 13.13 -16.74 3.47
CA ASN A 29 12.34 -15.55 3.14
C ASN A 29 10.88 -15.87 2.77
N HIS A 30 10.66 -16.78 1.81
CA HIS A 30 9.30 -17.11 1.36
C HIS A 30 8.40 -17.75 2.42
N LYS A 31 8.97 -18.27 3.53
CA LYS A 31 8.21 -18.90 4.62
C LYS A 31 8.03 -17.96 5.80
N THR A 32 9.06 -17.21 6.18
CA THR A 32 9.06 -16.43 7.42
C THR A 32 8.64 -14.99 7.22
N TRP A 33 8.87 -14.39 6.04
CA TRP A 33 8.43 -13.03 5.76
C TRP A 33 6.92 -12.85 5.87
N PRO A 34 6.07 -13.74 5.32
CA PRO A 34 4.62 -13.62 5.51
C PRO A 34 4.20 -13.69 6.99
N LEU A 35 4.90 -14.49 7.81
CA LEU A 35 4.62 -14.59 9.24
C LEU A 35 4.99 -13.29 9.97
N TYR A 36 6.15 -12.71 9.66
CA TYR A 36 6.57 -11.44 10.25
C TYR A 36 5.70 -10.28 9.77
N ALA A 37 5.31 -10.27 8.49
CA ALA A 37 4.35 -9.32 7.94
C ALA A 37 2.99 -9.40 8.64
N ALA A 38 2.51 -10.61 8.96
CA ALA A 38 1.29 -10.79 9.75
C ALA A 38 1.40 -10.16 11.15
N LEU A 39 2.55 -10.32 11.82
CA LEU A 39 2.80 -9.65 13.11
C LEU A 39 2.76 -8.12 12.96
N LEU A 40 3.40 -7.56 11.93
CA LEU A 40 3.34 -6.11 11.68
C LEU A 40 1.91 -5.66 11.35
N THR A 41 1.16 -6.44 10.59
CA THR A 41 -0.26 -6.19 10.31
C THR A 41 -1.07 -6.14 11.59
N ASP A 42 -0.88 -7.08 12.52
CA ASP A 42 -1.56 -7.09 13.81
C ASP A 42 -1.25 -5.83 14.63
N LEU A 43 0.03 -5.41 14.65
CA LEU A 43 0.44 -4.15 15.30
C LEU A 43 -0.25 -2.93 14.67
N LEU A 44 -0.24 -2.85 13.34
CA LEU A 44 -0.81 -1.72 12.61
C LEU A 44 -2.33 -1.67 12.74
N LEU A 45 -3.01 -2.80 12.71
CA LEU A 45 -4.45 -2.90 12.95
C LEU A 45 -4.81 -2.45 14.38
N PHE A 46 -3.99 -2.84 15.37
CA PHE A 46 -4.15 -2.37 16.74
C PHE A 46 -3.94 -0.85 16.87
N LEU A 47 -2.98 -0.28 16.15
CA LEU A 47 -2.69 1.16 16.15
C LEU A 47 -3.65 1.99 15.31
N LYS A 48 -4.27 1.42 14.27
CA LYS A 48 -5.14 2.12 13.32
C LYS A 48 -6.19 3.04 13.99
N PRO A 49 -7.02 2.60 14.94
CA PRO A 49 -8.01 3.48 15.57
C PRO A 49 -7.37 4.61 16.41
N ILE A 50 -6.18 4.37 16.95
CA ILE A 50 -5.40 5.34 17.71
C ILE A 50 -4.87 6.43 16.76
N LEU A 51 -4.35 6.02 15.59
CA LEU A 51 -3.80 6.91 14.56
C LEU A 51 -4.87 7.68 13.77
N GLN A 52 -6.12 7.23 13.76
CA GLN A 52 -7.23 7.99 13.17
C GLN A 52 -7.64 9.18 14.04
N ASN A 53 -7.52 9.05 15.37
CA ASN A 53 -7.97 10.03 16.37
C ASN A 53 -6.80 10.74 17.06
N MET A 54 -5.92 11.35 16.25
CA MET A 54 -4.67 12.00 16.69
C MET A 54 -4.86 13.16 17.68
N ASP A 55 -6.06 13.72 17.81
CA ASP A 55 -6.31 14.81 18.77
C ASP A 55 -6.34 14.29 20.23
N SER A 56 -6.73 13.03 20.44
CA SER A 56 -6.71 12.35 21.75
C SER A 56 -5.36 11.65 22.05
N PHE A 57 -4.50 11.57 21.04
CA PHE A 57 -3.29 10.75 21.01
C PHE A 57 -2.14 11.35 21.83
N ILE A 58 -2.13 12.66 22.00
CA ILE A 58 -0.98 13.42 22.52
C ILE A 58 -0.77 13.24 24.04
N VAL A 59 -1.75 12.71 24.78
CA VAL A 59 -1.73 12.77 26.26
C VAL A 59 -1.22 11.49 26.96
N ASN A 60 -1.07 10.35 26.28
CA ASN A 60 -1.02 9.03 26.94
C ASN A 60 0.05 8.02 26.44
N CYS A 61 0.07 6.82 27.06
CA CYS A 61 0.89 5.63 26.70
C CYS A 61 0.87 5.28 25.20
N ASN A 62 -0.19 5.66 24.48
CA ASN A 62 -0.32 5.47 23.03
C ASN A 62 0.80 6.17 22.24
N MET A 63 1.30 7.31 22.71
CA MET A 63 2.41 8.02 22.09
C MET A 63 3.71 7.22 22.20
N GLU A 64 3.99 6.61 23.37
CA GLU A 64 5.17 5.77 23.55
C GLU A 64 5.11 4.51 22.70
N LEU A 65 3.92 3.90 22.59
CA LEU A 65 3.70 2.76 21.69
C LEU A 65 3.97 3.13 20.22
N TYR A 66 3.47 4.29 19.77
CA TYR A 66 3.73 4.76 18.41
C TYR A 66 5.20 5.10 18.18
N LYS A 67 5.88 5.74 19.13
CA LYS A 67 7.34 5.96 19.05
C LYS A 67 8.10 4.65 18.94
N GLY A 68 7.73 3.63 19.73
CA GLY A 68 8.29 2.29 19.64
C GLY A 68 8.05 1.66 18.26
N THR A 69 6.85 1.84 17.71
CA THR A 69 6.50 1.40 16.36
C THR A 69 7.36 2.09 15.30
N LEU A 70 7.50 3.41 15.37
CA LEU A 70 8.40 4.15 14.46
C LEU A 70 9.84 3.64 14.54
N LYS A 71 10.35 3.37 15.75
CA LYS A 71 11.70 2.79 15.93
C LYS A 71 11.82 1.41 15.27
N LEU A 72 10.83 0.54 15.45
CA LEU A 72 10.78 -0.76 14.78
C LEU A 72 10.83 -0.58 13.25
N PHE A 73 9.98 0.27 12.68
CA PHE A 73 9.97 0.51 11.24
C PHE A 73 11.26 1.17 10.73
N LEU A 74 11.93 2.00 11.52
CA LEU A 74 13.26 2.54 11.19
C LEU A 74 14.31 1.44 11.15
N ILE A 75 14.29 0.49 12.09
CA ILE A 75 15.21 -0.66 12.05
C ILE A 75 14.93 -1.51 10.80
N LEU A 76 13.67 -1.80 10.50
CA LEU A 76 13.30 -2.51 9.27
C LEU A 76 13.75 -1.76 8.01
N PHE A 77 13.63 -0.44 8.01
CA PHE A 77 14.07 0.41 6.90
C PHE A 77 15.59 0.35 6.67
N HIS A 78 16.38 0.34 7.74
CA HIS A 78 17.84 0.31 7.63
C HIS A 78 18.40 -1.09 7.37
N ASP A 79 17.90 -2.10 8.08
CA ASP A 79 18.50 -3.44 8.11
C ASP A 79 17.81 -4.41 7.14
N PHE A 80 16.54 -4.17 6.78
CA PHE A 80 15.72 -5.09 5.97
C PHE A 80 14.85 -4.36 4.90
N PRO A 81 15.44 -3.48 4.06
CA PRO A 81 14.69 -2.66 3.11
C PRO A 81 13.93 -3.48 2.04
N GLU A 82 14.45 -4.64 1.63
CA GLU A 82 13.78 -5.55 0.68
C GLU A 82 12.43 -6.03 1.23
N PHE A 83 12.41 -6.44 2.51
CA PHE A 83 11.20 -6.92 3.16
C PHE A 83 10.13 -5.82 3.24
N LEU A 84 10.52 -4.59 3.60
CA LEU A 84 9.59 -3.47 3.60
C LEU A 84 9.08 -3.14 2.19
N CYS A 85 9.96 -3.20 1.19
CA CYS A 85 9.58 -2.94 -0.20
C CYS A 85 8.55 -3.96 -0.70
N GLU A 86 8.74 -5.26 -0.46
CA GLU A 86 7.78 -6.30 -0.87
C GLU A 86 6.43 -6.21 -0.15
N ASN A 87 6.40 -5.66 1.06
CA ASN A 87 5.18 -5.53 1.88
C ASN A 87 4.58 -4.12 1.89
N CYS A 88 5.17 -3.16 1.14
CA CYS A 88 4.83 -1.74 1.27
C CYS A 88 3.34 -1.46 1.00
N TYR A 89 2.76 -2.10 -0.03
CA TYR A 89 1.35 -1.97 -0.39
C TYR A 89 0.45 -2.39 0.77
N ASN A 90 0.59 -3.65 1.23
CA ASN A 90 -0.27 -4.22 2.28
C ASN A 90 -0.15 -3.43 3.60
N LEU A 91 1.05 -3.01 3.98
CA LEU A 91 1.27 -2.23 5.20
C LEU A 91 0.65 -0.83 5.08
N CYS A 92 0.86 -0.15 3.95
CA CYS A 92 0.29 1.18 3.71
C CYS A 92 -1.24 1.18 3.60
N ASP A 93 -1.84 0.06 3.17
CA ASP A 93 -3.28 -0.09 3.06
C ASP A 93 -3.99 -0.10 4.44
N ILE A 94 -3.26 -0.50 5.48
CA ILE A 94 -3.74 -0.49 6.86
C ILE A 94 -3.55 0.88 7.50
N ILE A 95 -2.43 1.55 7.23
CA ILE A 95 -2.00 2.78 7.89
C ILE A 95 -2.84 3.99 7.43
N PRO A 96 -3.49 4.72 8.36
CA PRO A 96 -4.26 5.92 8.01
C PRO A 96 -3.42 6.97 7.29
N ILE A 97 -4.02 7.71 6.35
CA ILE A 97 -3.33 8.76 5.57
C ILE A 97 -2.68 9.85 6.44
N ARG A 98 -3.23 10.10 7.63
CA ARG A 98 -2.70 11.06 8.61
C ARG A 98 -1.38 10.63 9.25
N ALA A 99 -1.06 9.34 9.28
CA ALA A 99 0.18 8.80 9.83
C ALA A 99 1.34 8.94 8.80
N VAL A 100 1.58 10.17 8.35
CA VAL A 100 2.49 10.51 7.25
C VAL A 100 3.90 9.97 7.49
N GLN A 101 4.45 10.15 8.68
CA GLN A 101 5.82 9.72 9.00
C GLN A 101 5.99 8.21 8.83
N LEU A 102 5.05 7.41 9.36
CA LEU A 102 5.11 5.96 9.27
C LEU A 102 4.99 5.48 7.82
N ARG A 103 4.07 6.07 7.04
CA ARG A 103 3.95 5.78 5.61
C ARG A 103 5.23 6.14 4.85
N ASN A 104 5.83 7.28 5.13
CA ASN A 104 7.05 7.72 4.47
C ASN A 104 8.23 6.78 4.74
N ILE A 105 8.37 6.26 5.96
CA ILE A 105 9.43 5.28 6.27
C ILE A 105 9.27 4.04 5.36
N ILE A 106 8.05 3.50 5.27
CA ILE A 106 7.77 2.30 4.46
C ILE A 106 7.97 2.58 2.97
N LEU A 107 7.44 3.69 2.46
CA LEU A 107 7.48 4.03 1.03
C LEU A 107 8.86 4.51 0.56
N SER A 108 9.73 4.93 1.48
CA SER A 108 11.12 5.28 1.16
C SER A 108 12.03 4.05 1.12
N ALA A 109 11.57 2.90 1.61
CA ALA A 109 12.36 1.68 1.64
C ALA A 109 12.67 1.25 0.20
N ASN A 110 13.94 0.97 -0.05
CA ASN A 110 14.41 0.67 -1.38
C ASN A 110 15.55 -0.36 -1.30
N PRO A 111 15.42 -1.50 -1.99
CA PRO A 111 16.43 -2.57 -1.94
C PRO A 111 17.73 -2.20 -2.68
N ILE A 112 17.71 -1.18 -3.53
CA ILE A 112 18.87 -0.75 -4.32
C ILE A 112 19.35 0.59 -3.79
N ASN A 113 20.65 0.77 -3.55
CA ASN A 113 21.22 2.11 -3.40
C ASN A 113 21.07 2.86 -4.73
N ILE A 114 19.99 3.64 -4.88
CA ILE A 114 19.78 4.48 -6.07
C ILE A 114 20.87 5.57 -6.04
N PRO A 115 21.70 5.70 -7.08
CA PRO A 115 22.68 6.77 -7.17
C PRO A 115 21.99 8.14 -7.24
N ASP A 116 22.69 9.19 -6.83
CA ASP A 116 22.19 10.57 -6.77
C ASP A 116 21.47 10.98 -8.07
N VAL A 117 20.16 11.24 -7.95
CA VAL A 117 19.24 11.50 -9.08
C VAL A 117 19.17 12.97 -9.48
N SER A 118 20.01 13.83 -8.89
CA SER A 118 20.00 15.28 -9.09
C SER A 118 20.09 15.73 -10.56
N ASN A 119 20.58 14.90 -11.48
CA ASN A 119 20.65 15.19 -12.94
C ASN A 119 20.04 14.09 -13.83
N LEU A 120 19.20 13.20 -13.29
CA LEU A 120 18.66 12.06 -14.04
C LEU A 120 17.43 12.46 -14.87
N LYS A 121 17.51 12.23 -16.19
CA LYS A 121 16.32 12.23 -17.05
C LYS A 121 15.51 10.98 -16.75
N VAL A 122 14.27 11.17 -16.30
CA VAL A 122 13.35 10.10 -15.86
C VAL A 122 13.17 9.01 -16.94
N ASP A 123 13.29 9.38 -18.21
CA ASP A 123 13.17 8.47 -19.36
C ASP A 123 14.23 7.35 -19.39
N ASN A 124 15.37 7.52 -18.71
CA ASN A 124 16.44 6.51 -18.65
C ASN A 124 16.34 5.57 -17.44
N LEU A 125 15.37 5.77 -16.54
CA LEU A 125 15.23 5.00 -15.29
C LEU A 125 14.69 3.58 -15.51
N TYR A 126 13.96 3.35 -16.60
CA TYR A 126 13.36 2.04 -16.93
C TYR A 126 14.41 0.93 -17.16
N GLU A 127 15.64 1.29 -17.51
CA GLU A 127 16.74 0.32 -17.66
C GLU A 127 17.41 -0.03 -16.32
N ILE A 128 17.20 0.78 -15.27
CA ILE A 128 17.94 0.68 -14.00
C ILE A 128 17.06 0.05 -12.90
N ILE A 129 15.75 0.28 -12.93
CA ILE A 129 14.84 -0.15 -11.86
C ILE A 129 13.93 -1.27 -12.36
N PRO A 130 14.13 -2.52 -11.93
CA PRO A 130 13.23 -3.62 -12.29
C PRO A 130 11.82 -3.36 -11.73
N PRO A 131 10.76 -3.86 -12.38
CA PRO A 131 9.39 -3.68 -11.91
C PRO A 131 9.24 -4.27 -10.50
N VAL A 132 8.63 -3.49 -9.61
CA VAL A 132 8.37 -3.89 -8.22
C VAL A 132 7.50 -5.14 -8.21
N ARG A 133 7.94 -6.17 -7.47
CA ARG A 133 7.15 -7.38 -7.26
C ARG A 133 6.07 -7.09 -6.24
N ILE A 134 4.84 -6.95 -6.71
CA ILE A 134 3.67 -6.83 -5.85
C ILE A 134 3.01 -8.21 -5.81
N PRO A 135 2.84 -8.83 -4.62
CA PRO A 135 2.15 -10.11 -4.54
C PRO A 135 0.73 -9.97 -5.08
N SER A 136 0.46 -10.60 -6.22
CA SER A 136 -0.79 -10.46 -6.99
C SER A 136 -2.04 -10.95 -6.26
N THR A 137 -1.88 -11.75 -5.21
CA THR A 137 -2.98 -12.38 -4.47
C THR A 137 -3.80 -11.37 -3.66
N SER A 138 -3.18 -10.38 -3.01
CA SER A 138 -3.91 -9.42 -2.18
C SER A 138 -4.83 -8.50 -3.01
N LEU A 139 -4.37 -8.09 -4.20
CA LEU A 139 -5.17 -7.27 -5.11
C LEU A 139 -6.40 -8.01 -5.64
N CYS A 140 -6.26 -9.28 -6.02
CA CYS A 140 -7.38 -10.06 -6.56
C CYS A 140 -8.45 -10.36 -5.51
N GLU A 141 -8.06 -10.60 -4.25
CA GLU A 141 -9.01 -10.80 -3.14
C GLU A 141 -9.83 -9.54 -2.86
N GLN A 142 -9.20 -8.36 -2.88
CA GLN A 142 -9.86 -7.08 -2.64
C GLN A 142 -10.83 -6.68 -3.78
N LEU A 143 -10.55 -7.11 -5.01
CA LEU A 143 -11.33 -6.78 -6.21
C LEU A 143 -12.31 -7.88 -6.64
N HIS A 144 -12.39 -9.00 -5.90
CA HIS A 144 -13.03 -10.24 -6.35
C HIS A 144 -14.45 -10.06 -6.94
N TYR A 145 -15.25 -9.16 -6.36
CA TYR A 145 -16.63 -8.94 -6.77
C TYR A 145 -16.80 -8.30 -8.15
N PHE A 146 -15.84 -7.48 -8.60
CA PHE A 146 -15.98 -6.70 -9.84
C PHE A 146 -14.76 -6.80 -10.77
N GLN A 147 -13.75 -7.60 -10.43
CA GLN A 147 -12.56 -7.80 -11.26
C GLN A 147 -12.92 -8.22 -12.69
N LYS A 148 -13.88 -9.14 -12.86
CA LYS A 148 -14.32 -9.60 -14.19
C LYS A 148 -14.96 -8.48 -15.02
N GLU A 149 -15.75 -7.62 -14.39
CA GLU A 149 -16.38 -6.47 -15.05
C GLU A 149 -15.36 -5.38 -15.37
N LEU A 150 -14.39 -5.17 -14.49
CA LEU A 150 -13.26 -4.28 -14.72
C LEU A 150 -12.44 -4.77 -15.93
N ASP A 151 -12.12 -6.07 -15.99
CA ASP A 151 -11.37 -6.65 -17.10
C ASP A 151 -12.16 -6.59 -18.42
N SER A 152 -13.48 -6.85 -18.39
CA SER A 152 -14.33 -6.70 -19.58
C SER A 152 -14.38 -5.24 -20.04
N TYR A 153 -14.45 -4.29 -19.10
CA TYR A 153 -14.44 -2.87 -19.41
C TYR A 153 -13.09 -2.44 -20.01
N LEU A 154 -11.98 -2.90 -19.45
CA LEU A 154 -10.63 -2.61 -19.96
C LEU A 154 -10.42 -3.15 -21.38
N LEU A 155 -11.02 -4.29 -21.73
CA LEU A 155 -10.87 -4.93 -23.05
C LEU A 155 -11.88 -4.44 -24.10
N GLN A 156 -13.14 -4.30 -23.71
CA GLN A 156 -14.28 -4.12 -24.63
C GLN A 156 -15.00 -2.78 -24.45
N ARG A 157 -14.65 -2.00 -23.41
CA ARG A 157 -15.36 -0.78 -23.00
C ARG A 157 -16.84 -1.02 -22.70
N THR A 158 -17.16 -2.23 -22.24
CA THR A 158 -18.49 -2.64 -21.84
C THR A 158 -18.47 -3.17 -20.40
N PRO A 159 -19.50 -2.84 -19.58
CA PRO A 159 -20.68 -2.06 -19.92
C PRO A 159 -20.47 -0.52 -19.75
N SER A 160 -21.22 0.31 -20.49
CA SER A 160 -20.99 1.77 -20.55
C SER A 160 -21.32 2.51 -19.24
N ASN A 161 -22.18 1.92 -18.41
CA ASN A 161 -22.56 2.39 -17.07
C ASN A 161 -21.57 1.97 -15.97
N PHE A 162 -20.57 1.14 -16.30
CA PHE A 162 -19.63 0.61 -15.30
C PHE A 162 -18.95 1.71 -14.47
N LEU A 163 -18.42 2.75 -15.13
CA LEU A 163 -17.71 3.82 -14.43
C LEU A 163 -18.61 4.63 -13.50
N THR A 164 -19.86 4.86 -13.91
CA THR A 164 -20.84 5.58 -13.09
C THR A 164 -21.26 4.77 -11.87
N GLU A 165 -21.48 3.46 -12.03
CA GLU A 165 -21.84 2.57 -10.91
C GLU A 165 -20.68 2.38 -9.95
N LEU A 166 -19.45 2.25 -10.48
CA LEU A 166 -18.24 2.14 -9.69
C LEU A 166 -18.00 3.42 -8.87
N ALA A 167 -18.11 4.60 -9.49
CA ALA A 167 -17.94 5.87 -8.78
C ALA A 167 -19.02 6.06 -7.70
N GLN A 168 -20.29 5.76 -8.00
CA GLN A 168 -21.37 5.84 -7.02
C GLN A 168 -21.20 4.86 -5.86
N GLY A 169 -20.80 3.62 -6.14
CA GLY A 169 -20.55 2.60 -5.11
C GLY A 169 -19.40 2.96 -4.18
N LEU A 170 -18.29 3.46 -4.73
CA LEU A 170 -17.14 3.92 -3.95
C LEU A 170 -17.48 5.15 -3.11
N SER A 171 -18.12 6.17 -3.71
CA SER A 171 -18.54 7.37 -2.97
C SER A 171 -19.54 7.05 -1.86
N ALA A 172 -20.53 6.19 -2.11
CA ALA A 172 -21.50 5.78 -1.08
C ALA A 172 -20.83 5.06 0.09
N ASN A 173 -19.77 4.28 -0.17
CA ASN A 173 -19.03 3.59 0.87
C ASN A 173 -18.08 4.52 1.65
N LEU A 174 -17.51 5.55 1.01
CA LEU A 174 -16.67 6.57 1.66
C LEU A 174 -17.44 7.39 2.68
N LEU A 175 -18.71 7.73 2.40
CA LEU A 175 -19.59 8.50 3.30
C LEU A 175 -20.00 7.72 4.56
N ASN A 176 -19.88 6.39 4.54
CA ASN A 176 -20.21 5.51 5.66
C ASN A 176 -18.96 5.28 6.52
N ALA A 177 -18.89 5.86 7.72
CA ALA A 177 -17.72 5.78 8.61
C ALA A 177 -17.24 4.34 8.89
N GLU A 178 -18.17 3.38 9.01
CA GLU A 178 -17.84 1.96 9.21
C GLU A 178 -17.22 1.30 7.97
N LYS A 179 -17.61 1.75 6.76
CA LYS A 179 -17.15 1.21 5.48
C LYS A 179 -16.01 2.01 4.85
N GLN A 180 -15.69 3.18 5.39
CA GLN A 180 -14.68 4.08 4.85
C GLN A 180 -13.31 3.39 4.73
N SER A 181 -12.94 2.57 5.73
CA SER A 181 -11.70 1.81 5.70
C SER A 181 -11.65 0.81 4.53
N ASN A 182 -12.72 0.03 4.34
CA ASN A 182 -12.86 -0.91 3.23
C ASN A 182 -12.89 -0.20 1.87
N SER A 183 -13.52 0.98 1.80
CA SER A 183 -13.56 1.78 0.58
C SER A 183 -12.17 2.30 0.21
N THR A 184 -11.38 2.72 1.20
CA THR A 184 -10.00 3.19 0.98
C THR A 184 -9.14 2.04 0.45
N THR A 185 -9.24 0.85 1.05
CA THR A 185 -8.51 -0.32 0.57
C THR A 185 -8.91 -0.72 -0.85
N MET A 186 -10.19 -0.58 -1.19
CA MET A 186 -10.71 -0.86 -2.53
C MET A 186 -10.21 0.15 -3.57
N ILE A 187 -10.14 1.44 -3.21
CA ILE A 187 -9.56 2.48 -4.08
C ILE A 187 -8.07 2.24 -4.31
N ASN A 188 -7.32 1.88 -3.27
CA ASN A 188 -5.90 1.55 -3.38
C ASN A 188 -5.68 0.36 -4.31
N ALA A 189 -6.47 -0.72 -4.13
CA ALA A 189 -6.41 -1.91 -4.96
C ALA A 189 -6.75 -1.62 -6.42
N LEU A 190 -7.83 -0.87 -6.66
CA LEU A 190 -8.28 -0.49 -7.98
C LEU A 190 -7.22 0.34 -8.71
N THR A 191 -6.68 1.35 -8.02
CA THR A 191 -5.67 2.27 -8.58
C THR A 191 -4.42 1.49 -9.00
N LEU A 192 -3.95 0.60 -8.13
CA LEU A 192 -2.77 -0.19 -8.42
C LEU A 192 -3.01 -1.22 -9.53
N TYR A 193 -4.17 -1.88 -9.52
CA TYR A 193 -4.54 -2.86 -10.55
C TYR A 193 -4.63 -2.23 -11.95
N ILE A 194 -5.30 -1.08 -12.07
CA ILE A 194 -5.41 -0.35 -13.33
C ILE A 194 -4.01 0.09 -13.79
N GLY A 195 -3.17 0.59 -12.89
CA GLY A 195 -1.78 0.97 -13.22
C GLY A 195 -0.95 -0.20 -13.74
N LEU A 196 -1.00 -1.35 -13.05
CA LEU A 196 -0.28 -2.56 -13.47
C LEU A 196 -0.80 -3.08 -14.84
N SER A 197 -2.11 -3.09 -15.04
CA SER A 197 -2.73 -3.46 -16.33
C SER A 197 -2.30 -2.51 -17.46
N ALA A 198 -2.22 -1.20 -17.18
CA ALA A 198 -1.77 -0.21 -18.15
C ALA A 198 -0.31 -0.43 -18.59
N ILE A 199 0.56 -0.81 -17.64
CA ILE A 199 1.98 -1.12 -17.92
C ILE A 199 2.11 -2.43 -18.69
N GLN A 200 1.31 -3.46 -18.35
CA GLN A 200 1.35 -4.74 -19.05
C GLN A 200 0.86 -4.63 -20.50
N THR A 201 -0.15 -3.79 -20.74
CA THR A 201 -0.71 -3.56 -22.08
C THR A 201 0.21 -2.67 -22.93
N ASN A 202 0.80 -1.64 -22.35
CA ASN A 202 1.73 -0.73 -23.04
C ASN A 202 3.19 -1.11 -22.76
N LYS A 203 3.80 -1.92 -23.63
CA LYS A 203 5.22 -2.31 -23.53
C LYS A 203 6.19 -1.11 -23.46
N THR A 204 5.79 0.05 -23.99
CA THR A 204 6.51 1.32 -23.87
C THR A 204 5.58 2.38 -23.30
N VAL A 205 5.75 2.72 -22.02
CA VAL A 205 4.93 3.71 -21.33
C VAL A 205 5.48 5.10 -21.64
N THR A 206 4.87 5.79 -22.59
CA THR A 206 5.12 7.21 -22.90
C THR A 206 3.93 8.06 -22.47
N ILE A 207 4.14 9.36 -22.25
CA ILE A 207 3.04 10.30 -21.92
C ILE A 207 1.90 10.20 -22.95
N ASN A 208 2.25 10.10 -24.23
CA ASN A 208 1.27 10.01 -25.32
C ASN A 208 0.51 8.68 -25.33
N SER A 209 1.16 7.56 -25.00
CA SER A 209 0.47 6.26 -24.91
C SER A 209 -0.47 6.17 -23.72
N ILE A 210 -0.15 6.84 -22.61
CA ILE A 210 -1.04 6.91 -21.44
C ILE A 210 -2.27 7.78 -21.75
N HIS A 211 -2.09 8.91 -22.43
CA HIS A 211 -3.15 9.89 -22.67
C HIS A 211 -4.38 9.32 -23.38
N ASN A 212 -4.20 8.35 -24.28
CA ASN A 212 -5.29 7.74 -25.06
C ASN A 212 -5.72 6.36 -24.52
N SER A 213 -5.25 5.98 -23.32
CA SER A 213 -5.56 4.69 -22.73
C SER A 213 -6.92 4.66 -22.04
N VAL A 214 -7.61 3.52 -22.11
CA VAL A 214 -8.85 3.26 -21.34
C VAL A 214 -8.58 3.36 -19.84
N HIS A 215 -7.37 3.00 -19.40
CA HIS A 215 -6.93 3.11 -18.02
C HIS A 215 -6.97 4.56 -17.51
N LEU A 216 -6.53 5.53 -18.31
CA LEU A 216 -6.57 6.95 -17.94
C LEU A 216 -8.01 7.50 -17.91
N GLU A 217 -8.87 7.03 -18.82
CA GLU A 217 -10.29 7.39 -18.85
C GLU A 217 -11.00 7.04 -17.52
N ILE A 218 -10.68 5.86 -16.95
CA ILE A 218 -11.19 5.46 -15.63
C ILE A 218 -10.76 6.45 -14.56
N PHE A 219 -9.46 6.81 -14.51
CA PHE A 219 -8.96 7.77 -13.53
C PHE A 219 -9.58 9.16 -13.68
N GLN A 220 -9.73 9.65 -14.90
CA GLN A 220 -10.38 10.94 -15.18
C GLN A 220 -11.85 10.94 -14.72
N HIS A 221 -12.58 9.86 -15.00
CA HIS A 221 -13.97 9.73 -14.59
C HIS A 221 -14.12 9.70 -13.07
N LEU A 222 -13.25 8.97 -12.36
CA LEU A 222 -13.25 8.94 -10.90
C LEU A 222 -12.94 10.31 -10.30
N LEU A 223 -11.92 11.00 -10.82
CA LEU A 223 -11.56 12.36 -10.37
C LEU A 223 -12.66 13.40 -10.60
N MET A 224 -13.49 13.23 -11.62
CA MET A 224 -14.64 14.12 -11.87
C MET A 224 -15.82 13.84 -10.93
N ASN A 225 -16.06 12.58 -10.57
CA ASN A 225 -17.23 12.16 -9.80
C ASN A 225 -17.00 12.01 -8.29
N PHE A 226 -15.75 11.97 -7.83
CA PHE A 226 -15.43 11.99 -6.41
C PHE A 226 -15.55 13.38 -5.79
N ASP A 227 -15.93 13.40 -4.52
CA ASP A 227 -15.92 14.58 -3.67
C ASP A 227 -14.49 14.89 -3.16
N SER A 228 -14.32 15.93 -2.35
CA SER A 228 -12.99 16.31 -1.83
C SER A 228 -12.37 15.26 -0.91
N GLN A 229 -13.14 14.31 -0.39
CA GLN A 229 -12.62 13.21 0.43
C GLN A 229 -12.15 12.03 -0.44
N GLY A 230 -12.82 11.78 -1.56
CA GLY A 230 -12.43 10.74 -2.51
C GLY A 230 -11.28 11.14 -3.45
N LYS A 231 -11.08 12.43 -3.73
CA LYS A 231 -9.96 12.96 -4.52
C LYS A 231 -8.65 12.98 -3.74
#